data_AF-A0A1G3TKA5-F1
#
_entry.id   AF-A0A1G3TKA5-F1
#
_cell.length_a   1.000
_cell.length_b   1.000
_cell.length_c   1.000
_cell.angle_alpha   90.00
_cell.angle_beta   90.00
_cell.angle_gamma   90.00
#
_symmetry.space_group_name_H-M   'P 1'
#
loop_
_entity.id
_entity.type
_entity.pdbx_description
1 polymer ?
#
loop_
_entity_poly.entity_id
_entity_poly.type
_entity_poly.pdbx_seq_one_letter_code
_entity_poly.pdbx_strand_id
1 'polypeptide(L)'
;MIGDRLKEFRVAIGLSVAKFASQIGVKDYKIRDCEAGKQRFDDELLTSITNKFDINLKWLLTGNGDMFDIAISNSNSIPRNINMLVEKAVVLNPDALQNTLVEFIIESSVKQKLRSYDKSIPFAKYLFWNRYDTVASYRFMQQLLKKIQKNTDLNNIQMENSKQVLQKALEEYDLGIAEFLKNSLQEKDKATTFKLIESLNDWDAYCILKDIDLAIDAFEDSINWLSFKLPILKLKNKE
;
A
#
# COMPACT_ATOMS: atom_id res chain seq x y z
N MET A 1 -1.14 -19.10 24.38
CA MET A 1 -0.52 -18.41 25.55
C MET A 1 0.22 -17.16 25.07
N ILE A 2 0.68 -16.28 25.98
CA ILE A 2 1.44 -15.05 25.61
C ILE A 2 2.67 -15.39 24.74
N GLY A 3 3.39 -16.47 25.07
CA GLY A 3 4.56 -16.94 24.31
C GLY A 3 4.25 -17.33 22.87
N ASP A 4 3.11 -17.98 22.64
CA ASP A 4 2.66 -18.35 21.29
C ASP A 4 2.38 -17.12 20.43
N ARG A 5 1.76 -16.08 21.01
CA ARG A 5 1.48 -14.82 20.32
C ARG A 5 2.73 -14.02 20.00
N LEU A 6 3.74 -14.04 20.89
CA LEU A 6 5.04 -13.45 20.56
C LEU A 6 5.69 -14.18 19.37
N LYS A 7 5.64 -15.52 19.37
CA LYS A 7 6.17 -16.33 18.28
C LYS A 7 5.45 -16.04 16.97
N GLU A 8 4.13 -15.94 17.03
CA GLU A 8 3.27 -15.59 15.89
C GLU A 8 3.66 -14.22 15.32
N PHE A 9 3.77 -13.20 16.17
CA PHE A 9 4.23 -11.86 15.78
C PHE A 9 5.62 -11.88 15.13
N ARG A 10 6.60 -12.54 15.77
CA ARG A 10 7.97 -12.62 15.25
C ARG A 10 8.02 -13.27 13.87
N VAL A 11 7.23 -14.33 13.67
CA VAL A 11 7.13 -15.02 12.37
C VAL A 11 6.45 -14.12 11.35
N ALA A 12 5.42 -13.37 11.72
CA ALA A 12 4.74 -12.42 10.84
C ALA A 12 5.67 -11.32 10.31
N ILE A 13 6.61 -10.82 11.14
CA ILE A 13 7.64 -9.85 10.72
C ILE A 13 8.89 -10.50 10.07
N GLY A 14 8.88 -11.82 9.86
CA GLY A 14 9.92 -12.55 9.12
C GLY A 14 11.27 -12.68 9.85
N LEU A 15 11.31 -12.52 11.16
CA LEU A 15 12.57 -12.55 11.92
C LEU A 15 12.84 -13.92 12.57
N SER A 16 14.09 -14.37 12.50
CA SER A 16 14.57 -15.48 13.34
C SER A 16 14.62 -15.06 14.82
N VAL A 17 14.55 -16.02 15.75
CA VAL A 17 14.70 -15.76 17.20
C VAL A 17 15.97 -14.95 17.52
N ALA A 18 17.09 -15.28 16.87
CA ALA A 18 18.37 -14.60 17.08
C ALA A 18 18.33 -13.12 16.66
N LYS A 19 17.82 -12.84 15.46
CA LYS A 19 17.66 -11.46 14.97
C LYS A 19 16.69 -10.65 15.82
N PHE A 20 15.58 -11.26 16.25
CA PHE A 20 14.59 -10.61 17.10
C PHE A 20 15.20 -10.24 18.46
N ALA A 21 15.89 -11.19 19.11
CA ALA A 21 16.58 -10.96 20.37
C ALA A 21 17.65 -9.86 20.25
N SER A 22 18.46 -9.90 19.18
CA SER A 22 19.48 -8.88 18.91
C SER A 22 18.91 -7.47 18.73
N GLN A 23 17.74 -7.32 18.12
CA GLN A 23 17.11 -6.00 17.91
C GLN A 23 16.53 -5.41 19.20
N ILE A 24 16.10 -6.27 20.13
CA ILE A 24 15.62 -5.90 21.46
C ILE A 24 16.81 -5.64 22.42
N GLY A 25 17.97 -6.23 22.15
CA GLY A 25 19.15 -6.14 23.02
C GLY A 25 19.19 -7.24 24.10
N VAL A 26 18.55 -8.39 23.86
CA VAL A 26 18.54 -9.53 24.78
C VAL A 26 19.21 -10.75 24.14
N LYS A 27 19.56 -11.75 24.96
CA LYS A 27 20.11 -13.02 24.48
C LYS A 27 19.01 -13.91 23.88
N ASP A 28 19.33 -14.60 22.79
CA ASP A 28 18.42 -15.46 22.02
C ASP A 28 17.63 -16.47 22.86
N TYR A 29 18.28 -17.06 23.88
CA TYR A 29 17.63 -18.05 24.74
C TYR A 29 16.46 -17.45 25.55
N LYS A 30 16.53 -16.16 25.92
CA LYS A 30 15.47 -15.47 26.67
C LYS A 30 14.18 -15.45 25.84
N ILE A 31 14.27 -15.07 24.56
CA ILE A 31 13.12 -15.09 23.64
C ILE A 31 12.62 -16.52 23.42
N ARG A 32 13.52 -17.48 23.22
CA ARG A 32 13.17 -18.89 23.02
C ARG A 32 12.38 -19.47 24.20
N ASP A 33 12.81 -19.18 25.43
CA ASP A 33 12.15 -19.67 26.64
C ASP A 33 10.83 -18.95 26.91
N CYS A 34 10.72 -17.67 26.55
CA CYS A 34 9.46 -16.94 26.54
C CYS A 34 8.45 -17.52 25.53
N GLU A 35 8.87 -17.79 24.30
CA GLU A 35 8.01 -18.42 23.27
C GLU A 35 7.57 -19.83 23.68
N ALA A 36 8.44 -20.57 24.37
CA ALA A 36 8.12 -21.90 24.89
C ALA A 36 7.29 -21.88 26.19
N GLY A 37 6.95 -20.69 26.72
CA GLY A 37 6.21 -20.54 27.98
C GLY A 37 6.99 -20.94 29.23
N LYS A 38 8.30 -21.19 29.12
CA LYS A 38 9.19 -21.56 30.24
C LYS A 38 9.57 -20.35 31.09
N GLN A 39 9.60 -19.17 30.48
CA GLN A 39 9.93 -17.92 31.14
C GLN A 39 8.78 -16.91 31.00
N ARG A 40 8.46 -16.23 32.10
CA ARG A 40 7.50 -15.12 32.10
C ARG A 40 8.12 -13.87 31.49
N PHE A 41 7.26 -13.05 30.89
CA PHE A 41 7.62 -11.76 30.36
C PHE A 41 7.77 -10.79 31.52
N ASP A 42 8.94 -10.17 31.64
CA ASP A 42 9.15 -9.04 32.54
C ASP A 42 8.72 -7.74 31.85
N ASP A 43 8.41 -6.73 32.65
CA ASP A 43 7.92 -5.43 32.15
C ASP A 43 8.97 -4.75 31.26
N GLU A 44 10.26 -4.99 31.54
CA GLU A 44 11.39 -4.47 30.76
C GLU A 44 11.44 -5.08 29.35
N LEU A 45 11.25 -6.40 29.21
CA LEU A 45 11.18 -7.07 27.91
C LEU A 45 9.95 -6.64 27.13
N LEU A 46 8.78 -6.54 27.78
CA LEU A 46 7.56 -6.06 27.12
C LEU A 46 7.75 -4.64 26.59
N THR A 47 8.30 -3.74 27.42
CA THR A 47 8.61 -2.35 27.03
C THR A 47 9.62 -2.28 25.88
N SER A 48 10.67 -3.11 25.93
CA SER A 48 11.68 -3.15 24.89
C SER A 48 11.12 -3.67 23.56
N ILE A 49 10.19 -4.64 23.62
CA ILE A 49 9.48 -5.16 22.45
C ILE A 49 8.57 -4.08 21.85
N THR A 50 7.75 -3.41 22.66
CA THR A 50 6.82 -2.36 22.16
C THR A 50 7.54 -1.11 21.67
N ASN A 51 8.73 -0.80 22.19
CA ASN A 51 9.53 0.35 21.72
C ASN A 51 10.26 0.07 20.40
N LYS A 52 10.50 -1.20 20.07
CA LYS A 52 11.26 -1.60 18.87
C LYS A 52 10.39 -2.06 17.72
N PHE A 53 9.16 -2.47 18.01
CA PHE A 53 8.24 -3.05 17.06
C PHE A 53 6.82 -2.56 17.29
N ASP A 54 6.07 -2.38 16.21
CA ASP A 54 4.69 -1.89 16.21
C ASP A 54 3.70 -3.01 16.61
N ILE A 55 3.92 -3.63 17.76
CA ILE A 55 3.08 -4.70 18.30
C ILE A 55 2.06 -4.14 19.28
N ASN A 56 0.80 -4.56 19.13
CA ASN A 56 -0.26 -4.17 20.05
C ASN A 56 -0.12 -4.94 21.37
N LEU A 57 0.21 -4.23 22.45
CA LEU A 57 0.39 -4.85 23.77
C LEU A 57 -0.91 -5.50 24.29
N LYS A 58 -2.08 -4.91 24.01
CA LYS A 58 -3.37 -5.47 24.38
C LYS A 58 -3.59 -6.81 23.69
N TRP A 59 -3.27 -6.92 22.40
CA TRP A 59 -3.32 -8.18 21.67
C TRP A 59 -2.31 -9.20 22.22
N LEU A 60 -1.06 -8.79 22.48
CA LEU A 60 -0.04 -9.69 23.02
C LEU A 60 -0.47 -10.30 24.36
N LEU A 61 -0.99 -9.48 25.27
CA LEU A 61 -1.36 -9.92 26.62
C LEU A 61 -2.68 -10.68 26.66
N THR A 62 -3.71 -10.20 25.95
CA THR A 62 -5.08 -10.70 26.08
C THR A 62 -5.54 -11.54 24.89
N GLY A 63 -4.91 -11.41 23.73
CA GLY A 63 -5.35 -11.97 22.45
C GLY A 63 -6.44 -11.16 21.76
N ASN A 64 -6.86 -10.03 22.33
CA ASN A 64 -7.93 -9.19 21.79
C ASN A 64 -7.37 -7.95 21.06
N GLY A 65 -7.93 -7.65 19.89
CA GLY A 65 -7.47 -6.57 19.00
C GLY A 65 -6.62 -7.09 17.85
N ASP A 66 -6.06 -6.18 17.06
CA ASP A 66 -5.14 -6.54 15.97
C ASP A 66 -3.73 -6.80 16.48
N MET A 67 -3.01 -7.69 15.80
CA MET A 67 -1.63 -8.08 16.15
C MET A 67 -0.66 -6.90 16.14
N PHE A 68 -0.78 -6.10 15.09
CA PHE A 68 -0.03 -4.86 14.96
C PHE A 68 -0.79 -3.75 15.64
N ASP A 69 -0.07 -2.89 16.35
CA ASP A 69 -0.65 -1.62 16.77
C ASP A 69 -0.66 -0.72 15.53
N ILE A 70 -1.67 -0.92 14.66
CA ILE A 70 -1.93 0.01 13.55
C ILE A 70 -2.60 1.24 14.16
N ALA A 71 -1.86 1.92 15.02
CA ALA A 71 -2.22 3.23 15.50
C ALA A 71 -1.89 4.23 14.39
N ILE A 72 -2.87 4.52 13.54
CA ILE A 72 -2.99 5.89 13.03
C ILE A 72 -3.47 6.76 14.20
N SER A 73 -2.65 6.87 15.25
CA SER A 73 -2.77 7.85 16.35
C SER A 73 -1.70 7.63 17.42
N ASN A 74 -0.70 8.54 17.41
CA ASN A 74 0.00 9.07 18.59
C ASN A 74 1.39 8.51 19.04
N SER A 75 2.33 8.23 18.13
CA SER A 75 3.77 8.22 18.50
C SER A 75 4.76 8.76 17.45
N ASN A 76 4.28 9.56 16.50
CA ASN A 76 5.03 10.74 16.10
C ASN A 76 4.13 11.91 16.44
N SER A 77 4.41 12.65 17.52
CA SER A 77 3.90 14.02 17.53
C SER A 77 4.43 14.64 16.24
N ILE A 78 3.52 15.04 15.34
CA ILE A 78 3.89 15.87 14.20
C ILE A 78 4.80 16.94 14.79
N PRO A 79 6.10 16.98 14.43
CA PRO A 79 7.04 17.83 15.13
C PRO A 79 6.47 19.24 15.22
N ARG A 80 6.57 19.91 16.37
CA ARG A 80 5.84 21.16 16.61
C ARG A 80 6.04 22.18 15.49
N ASN A 81 7.24 22.23 14.93
CA ASN A 81 7.57 23.03 13.76
C ASN A 81 6.74 22.66 12.51
N ILE A 82 6.52 21.38 12.23
CA ILE A 82 5.64 20.92 11.14
C ILE A 82 4.20 21.34 11.42
N ASN A 83 3.70 21.18 12.64
CA ASN A 83 2.34 21.62 12.97
C ASN A 83 2.19 23.14 12.76
N MET A 84 3.15 23.94 13.23
CA MET A 84 3.18 25.39 12.99
C MET A 84 3.26 25.75 11.50
N LEU A 85 4.00 24.99 10.69
CA LEU A 85 4.08 25.21 9.25
C LEU A 85 2.76 24.88 8.55
N VAL A 86 2.10 23.78 8.94
CA VAL A 86 0.78 23.41 8.41
C VAL A 86 -0.26 24.45 8.77
N GLU A 87 -0.34 24.86 10.04
CA GLU A 87 -1.25 25.93 10.49
C GLU A 87 -1.04 27.21 9.69
N LYS A 88 0.23 27.63 9.51
CA LYS A 88 0.56 28.81 8.72
C LYS A 88 0.18 28.64 7.24
N ALA A 89 0.44 27.48 6.64
CA ALA A 89 0.11 27.20 5.25
C ALA A 89 -1.40 27.19 5.01
N VAL A 90 -2.20 26.62 5.92
CA VAL A 90 -3.67 26.63 5.87
C VAL A 90 -4.21 28.06 5.85
N VAL A 91 -3.65 28.95 6.70
CA VAL A 91 -4.07 30.37 6.74
C VAL A 91 -3.66 31.12 5.47
N LEU A 92 -2.49 30.82 4.91
CA LEU A 92 -1.96 31.52 3.74
C LEU A 92 -2.67 31.12 2.44
N ASN A 93 -2.77 29.82 2.18
CA ASN A 93 -3.39 29.28 0.98
C ASN A 93 -3.77 27.80 1.19
N PRO A 94 -5.01 27.52 1.63
CA PRO A 94 -5.46 26.17 1.92
C PRO A 94 -5.49 25.28 0.66
N ASP A 95 -5.86 25.86 -0.48
CA ASP A 95 -5.96 25.14 -1.76
C ASP A 95 -4.58 24.69 -2.26
N ALA A 96 -3.57 25.57 -2.18
CA ALA A 96 -2.20 25.23 -2.57
C ALA A 96 -1.61 24.14 -1.67
N LEU A 97 -1.88 24.19 -0.36
CA LEU A 97 -1.47 23.14 0.57
C LEU A 97 -2.12 21.81 0.21
N GLN A 98 -3.43 21.81 -0.02
CA GLN A 98 -4.16 20.61 -0.40
C GLN A 98 -3.61 19.99 -1.69
N ASN A 99 -3.41 20.80 -2.74
CA ASN A 99 -2.86 20.32 -4.01
C ASN A 99 -1.45 19.73 -3.84
N THR A 100 -0.58 20.39 -3.08
CA THR A 100 0.79 19.91 -2.82
C THR A 100 0.78 18.57 -2.06
N LEU A 101 -0.11 18.41 -1.08
CA LEU A 101 -0.24 17.16 -0.33
C LEU A 101 -0.79 16.03 -1.19
N VAL A 102 -1.80 16.32 -2.02
CA VAL A 102 -2.38 15.36 -2.97
C VAL A 102 -1.29 14.90 -3.95
N GLU A 103 -0.54 15.83 -4.54
CA GLU A 103 0.59 15.53 -5.42
C GLU A 103 1.60 14.64 -4.71
N PHE A 104 2.07 15.05 -3.53
CA PHE A 104 3.04 14.27 -2.74
C PHE A 104 2.56 12.84 -2.45
N ILE A 105 1.28 12.65 -2.13
CA ILE A 105 0.70 11.33 -1.85
C ILE A 105 0.59 10.50 -3.13
N ILE A 106 0.19 11.09 -4.25
CA ILE A 106 0.15 10.39 -5.54
C ILE A 106 1.57 9.94 -5.94
N GLU A 107 2.56 10.81 -5.78
CA GLU A 107 3.94 10.47 -6.11
C GLU A 107 4.55 9.43 -5.16
N SER A 108 4.23 9.51 -3.88
CA SER A 108 4.88 8.68 -2.85
C SER A 108 4.15 7.37 -2.60
N SER A 109 2.82 7.35 -2.62
CA SER A 109 2.03 6.14 -2.37
C SER A 109 1.65 5.48 -3.69
N VAL A 110 0.95 6.20 -4.56
CA VAL A 110 0.35 5.63 -5.78
C VAL A 110 1.44 5.19 -6.76
N LYS A 111 2.38 6.08 -7.13
CA LYS A 111 3.48 5.70 -8.03
C LYS A 111 4.36 4.60 -7.44
N GLN A 112 4.57 4.52 -6.13
CA GLN A 112 5.31 3.40 -5.53
C GLN A 112 4.55 2.07 -5.65
N LYS A 113 3.24 2.05 -5.45
CA LYS A 113 2.41 0.85 -5.69
C LYS A 113 2.40 0.45 -7.18
N LEU A 114 2.51 1.41 -8.09
CA LEU A 114 2.60 1.15 -9.53
C LEU A 114 4.01 0.71 -9.99
N ARG A 115 5.07 1.23 -9.36
CA ARG A 115 6.48 1.02 -9.75
C ARG A 115 7.21 -0.04 -8.92
N SER A 116 6.65 -0.51 -7.81
CA SER A 116 7.31 -1.47 -6.91
C SER A 116 7.53 -2.82 -7.60
N TYR A 117 8.73 -2.96 -8.17
CA TYR A 117 9.34 -4.24 -8.43
C TYR A 117 9.70 -4.87 -7.08
N ASP A 118 8.85 -5.79 -6.61
CA ASP A 118 9.20 -6.61 -5.46
C ASP A 118 10.34 -7.57 -5.87
N LYS A 119 11.55 -7.27 -5.38
CA LYS A 119 12.77 -8.07 -5.60
C LYS A 119 12.72 -9.44 -4.90
N SER A 120 11.77 -9.66 -3.99
CA SER A 120 11.63 -10.92 -3.25
C SER A 120 10.87 -12.00 -4.04
N ILE A 121 10.19 -11.62 -5.12
CA ILE A 121 9.43 -12.54 -5.97
C ILE A 121 10.36 -13.06 -7.08
N PRO A 122 10.59 -14.38 -7.20
CA PRO A 122 11.40 -14.98 -8.26
C PRO A 122 10.95 -14.55 -9.65
N PHE A 123 11.87 -14.25 -10.56
CA PHE A 123 11.59 -13.82 -11.93
C PHE A 123 10.64 -14.77 -12.70
N ALA A 124 10.75 -16.08 -12.48
CA ALA A 124 9.82 -17.06 -13.07
C ALA A 124 8.38 -16.89 -12.54
N LYS A 125 8.17 -16.48 -11.28
CA LYS A 125 6.83 -16.10 -10.79
C LYS A 125 6.31 -14.84 -11.48
N TYR A 126 7.18 -13.90 -11.88
CA TYR A 126 6.77 -12.77 -12.73
C TYR A 126 6.38 -13.18 -14.16
N LEU A 127 6.91 -14.30 -14.66
CA LEU A 127 6.67 -14.80 -16.01
C LEU A 127 5.42 -15.69 -16.11
N PHE A 128 5.10 -16.44 -15.04
CA PHE A 128 4.07 -17.50 -15.05
C PHE A 128 2.87 -17.24 -14.12
N TRP A 129 2.93 -16.26 -13.21
CA TRP A 129 1.70 -15.65 -12.69
C TRP A 129 1.26 -14.53 -13.64
N ASN A 130 0.01 -14.60 -14.07
CA ASN A 130 -0.75 -13.75 -15.00
C ASN A 130 -0.48 -12.22 -14.91
N ARG A 131 0.69 -11.72 -15.34
CA ARG A 131 1.07 -10.29 -15.31
C ARG A 131 1.04 -9.63 -16.69
N TYR A 132 0.65 -10.33 -17.77
CA TYR A 132 0.11 -9.66 -18.97
C TYR A 132 -1.08 -8.77 -18.60
N ASP A 133 -1.82 -9.18 -17.57
CA ASP A 133 -2.94 -8.47 -16.97
C ASP A 133 -2.53 -7.16 -16.26
N THR A 134 -1.23 -6.87 -16.05
CA THR A 134 -0.78 -5.66 -15.30
C THR A 134 -0.70 -4.43 -16.18
N VAL A 135 -0.16 -4.56 -17.40
CA VAL A 135 -0.15 -3.44 -18.35
C VAL A 135 -1.58 -3.23 -18.86
N ALA A 136 -2.32 -4.31 -19.09
CA ALA A 136 -3.73 -4.24 -19.45
C ALA A 136 -4.57 -3.63 -18.32
N SER A 137 -4.37 -4.01 -17.05
CA SER A 137 -5.08 -3.39 -15.93
C SER A 137 -4.69 -1.92 -15.71
N TYR A 138 -3.43 -1.55 -15.91
CA TYR A 138 -3.02 -0.14 -15.82
C TYR A 138 -3.62 0.68 -16.96
N ARG A 139 -3.68 0.12 -18.18
CA ARG A 139 -4.40 0.75 -19.30
C ARG A 139 -5.89 0.84 -19.01
N PHE A 140 -6.49 -0.21 -18.45
CA PHE A 140 -7.90 -0.23 -18.08
C PHE A 140 -8.19 0.84 -17.05
N MET A 141 -7.39 0.90 -15.98
CA MET A 141 -7.51 1.92 -14.95
C MET A 141 -7.34 3.33 -15.55
N GLN A 142 -6.39 3.53 -16.46
CA GLN A 142 -6.21 4.81 -17.14
C GLN A 142 -7.47 5.19 -17.96
N GLN A 143 -8.09 4.24 -18.67
CA GLN A 143 -9.33 4.50 -19.42
C GLN A 143 -10.52 4.75 -18.50
N LEU A 144 -10.62 3.98 -17.40
CA LEU A 144 -11.62 4.19 -16.36
C LEU A 144 -11.53 5.63 -15.81
N LEU A 145 -10.33 6.07 -15.44
CA LEU A 145 -10.09 7.43 -14.94
C LEU A 145 -10.43 8.50 -16.00
N LYS A 146 -10.04 8.29 -17.27
CA LYS A 146 -10.41 9.19 -18.38
C LYS A 146 -11.93 9.27 -18.59
N LYS A 147 -12.66 8.18 -18.33
CA LYS A 147 -14.13 8.14 -18.42
C LYS A 147 -14.77 8.86 -17.22
N ILE A 148 -14.26 8.62 -16.01
CA ILE A 148 -14.69 9.31 -14.78
C ILE A 148 -14.50 10.83 -14.94
N GLN A 149 -13.33 11.27 -15.41
CA GLN A 149 -13.01 12.67 -15.66
C GLN A 149 -14.04 13.38 -16.56
N LYS A 150 -14.57 12.68 -17.56
CA LYS A 150 -15.53 13.25 -18.52
C LYS A 150 -16.97 13.23 -18.03
N ASN A 151 -17.34 12.24 -17.22
CA ASN A 151 -18.74 11.89 -16.95
C ASN A 151 -19.18 12.15 -15.50
N THR A 152 -18.26 12.47 -14.60
CA THR A 152 -18.55 12.58 -13.16
C THR A 152 -18.06 13.92 -12.61
N ASP A 153 -18.91 14.59 -11.83
CA ASP A 153 -18.50 15.76 -11.04
C ASP A 153 -17.75 15.29 -9.79
N LEU A 154 -16.48 15.66 -9.69
CA LEU A 154 -15.55 15.20 -8.66
C LEU A 154 -15.36 16.23 -7.52
N ASN A 155 -16.06 17.36 -7.59
CA ASN A 155 -15.84 18.46 -6.65
C ASN A 155 -16.21 18.12 -5.20
N ASN A 156 -17.15 17.19 -4.98
CA ASN A 156 -17.71 16.87 -3.67
C ASN A 156 -17.35 15.46 -3.15
N ILE A 157 -16.26 14.87 -3.65
CA ILE A 157 -15.86 13.52 -3.23
C ILE A 157 -15.44 13.54 -1.77
N GLN A 158 -16.01 12.61 -1.00
CA GLN A 158 -15.59 12.34 0.37
C GLN A 158 -14.56 11.20 0.39
N MET A 159 -13.55 11.35 1.23
CA MET A 159 -12.46 10.40 1.38
C MET A 159 -12.96 8.97 1.64
N GLU A 160 -13.85 8.80 2.61
CA GLU A 160 -14.35 7.49 3.09
C GLU A 160 -15.05 6.65 2.01
N ASN A 161 -15.57 7.29 0.95
CA ASN A 161 -16.30 6.61 -0.12
C ASN A 161 -15.50 6.52 -1.42
N SER A 162 -14.28 7.05 -1.45
CA SER A 162 -13.50 7.21 -2.69
C SER A 162 -13.14 5.89 -3.34
N LYS A 163 -12.83 4.85 -2.56
CA LYS A 163 -12.59 3.50 -3.10
C LYS A 163 -13.86 2.90 -3.72
N GLN A 164 -15.01 3.07 -3.06
CA GLN A 164 -16.30 2.57 -3.56
C GLN A 164 -16.70 3.25 -4.87
N VAL A 165 -16.38 4.54 -5.04
CA VAL A 165 -16.61 5.27 -6.30
C VAL A 165 -15.83 4.62 -7.46
N LEU A 166 -14.56 4.27 -7.25
CA LEU A 166 -13.76 3.58 -8.26
C LEU A 166 -14.31 2.17 -8.58
N GLN A 167 -14.74 1.43 -7.55
CA GLN A 167 -15.33 0.10 -7.72
C GLN A 167 -16.63 0.15 -8.53
N LYS A 168 -17.54 1.06 -8.17
CA LYS A 168 -18.79 1.25 -8.89
C LYS A 168 -18.56 1.69 -10.34
N ALA A 169 -17.64 2.62 -10.56
CA ALA A 169 -17.29 3.07 -11.90
C ALA A 169 -16.71 1.92 -12.74
N LEU A 170 -15.93 1.02 -12.14
CA LEU A 170 -15.43 -0.18 -12.81
C LEU A 170 -16.58 -1.14 -13.15
N GLU A 171 -17.50 -1.40 -12.21
CA GLU A 171 -18.66 -2.27 -12.41
C GLU A 171 -19.54 -1.78 -13.58
N GLU A 172 -19.87 -0.48 -13.60
CA GLU A 172 -20.67 0.18 -14.64
C GLU A 172 -19.89 0.41 -15.95
N TYR A 173 -18.58 0.10 -15.99
CA TYR A 173 -17.78 0.24 -17.19
C TYR A 173 -18.17 -0.81 -18.23
N ASP A 174 -18.88 -0.36 -19.26
CA ASP A 174 -19.13 -1.11 -20.49
C ASP A 174 -17.91 -1.03 -21.44
N LEU A 175 -17.42 -2.20 -21.87
CA LEU A 175 -16.29 -2.34 -22.78
C LEU A 175 -16.78 -2.25 -24.23
N GLY A 176 -16.59 -1.08 -24.84
CA GLY A 176 -16.90 -0.88 -26.25
C GLY A 176 -15.93 -1.59 -27.20
N ILE A 177 -16.37 -1.78 -28.44
CA ILE A 177 -15.57 -2.36 -29.54
C ILE A 177 -14.28 -1.54 -29.78
N ALA A 178 -14.35 -0.23 -29.56
CA ALA A 178 -13.20 0.66 -29.69
C ALA A 178 -12.11 0.39 -28.63
N GLU A 179 -12.48 0.12 -27.37
CA GLU A 179 -11.51 -0.24 -26.33
C GLU A 179 -10.85 -1.60 -26.58
N PHE A 180 -11.62 -2.57 -27.08
CA PHE A 180 -11.09 -3.87 -27.48
C PHE A 180 -10.07 -3.73 -28.63
N LEU A 181 -10.41 -2.99 -29.68
CA LEU A 181 -9.55 -2.86 -30.88
C LEU A 181 -8.34 -1.95 -30.66
N LYS A 182 -8.49 -0.83 -29.92
CA LYS A 182 -7.42 0.16 -29.75
C LYS A 182 -6.49 -0.16 -28.59
N ASN A 183 -7.02 -0.68 -27.48
CA ASN A 183 -6.25 -0.88 -26.25
C ASN A 183 -6.04 -2.36 -25.91
N SER A 184 -6.60 -3.28 -26.72
CA SER A 184 -6.54 -4.73 -26.50
C SER A 184 -7.09 -5.16 -25.12
N LEU A 185 -8.06 -4.41 -24.60
CA LEU A 185 -8.67 -4.68 -23.29
C LEU A 185 -9.73 -5.79 -23.40
N GLN A 186 -9.74 -6.68 -22.42
CA GLN A 186 -10.65 -7.82 -22.31
C GLN A 186 -11.40 -7.79 -20.97
N GLU A 187 -12.51 -8.52 -20.88
CA GLU A 187 -13.29 -8.65 -19.63
C GLU A 187 -12.46 -9.19 -18.45
N LYS A 188 -11.49 -10.08 -18.72
CA LYS A 188 -10.57 -10.57 -17.67
C LYS A 188 -9.74 -9.44 -17.03
N ASP A 189 -9.49 -8.36 -17.75
CA ASP A 189 -8.70 -7.21 -17.27
C ASP A 189 -9.51 -6.36 -16.29
N LYS A 190 -10.86 -6.43 -16.34
CA LYS A 190 -11.75 -5.84 -15.33
C LYS A 190 -11.50 -6.49 -13.97
N ALA A 191 -11.37 -7.82 -13.92
CA ALA A 191 -11.09 -8.55 -12.69
C ALA A 191 -9.71 -8.24 -12.08
N THR A 192 -8.68 -8.01 -12.90
CA THR A 192 -7.35 -7.64 -12.40
C THR A 192 -7.27 -6.17 -11.99
N THR A 193 -8.00 -5.29 -12.67
CA THR A 193 -8.18 -3.89 -12.27
C THR A 193 -8.94 -3.79 -10.95
N PHE A 194 -9.95 -4.64 -10.71
CA PHE A 194 -10.63 -4.72 -9.42
C PHE A 194 -9.66 -5.07 -8.28
N LYS A 195 -8.77 -6.06 -8.48
CA LYS A 195 -7.73 -6.40 -7.50
C LYS A 195 -6.76 -5.25 -7.22
N LEU A 196 -6.45 -4.44 -8.24
CA LEU A 196 -5.64 -3.23 -8.06
C LEU A 196 -6.37 -2.21 -7.17
N ILE A 197 -7.65 -1.94 -7.46
CA ILE A 197 -8.48 -1.03 -6.64
C ILE A 197 -8.59 -1.55 -5.20
N GLU A 198 -8.72 -2.87 -5.00
CA GLU A 198 -8.74 -3.47 -3.67
C GLU A 198 -7.47 -3.22 -2.85
N SER A 199 -6.31 -3.13 -3.52
CA SER A 199 -5.03 -2.83 -2.86
C SER A 199 -4.86 -1.36 -2.45
N LEU A 200 -5.75 -0.47 -2.90
CA LEU A 200 -5.76 0.94 -2.50
C LEU A 200 -6.52 1.10 -1.19
N ASN A 201 -6.03 2.01 -0.34
CA ASN A 201 -6.83 2.51 0.77
C ASN A 201 -7.70 3.70 0.30
N ASP A 202 -8.62 4.14 1.14
CA ASP A 202 -9.54 5.23 0.80
C ASP A 202 -8.82 6.56 0.54
N TRP A 203 -7.69 6.81 1.19
CA TRP A 203 -6.85 7.99 0.96
C TRP A 203 -6.18 7.98 -0.42
N ASP A 204 -5.66 6.84 -0.85
CA ASP A 204 -5.04 6.68 -2.17
C ASP A 204 -6.11 6.87 -3.26
N ALA A 205 -7.28 6.24 -3.08
CA ALA A 205 -8.41 6.39 -3.98
C ALA A 205 -8.91 7.84 -4.02
N TYR A 206 -8.97 8.51 -2.86
CA TYR A 206 -9.32 9.93 -2.77
C TYR A 206 -8.33 10.81 -3.53
N CYS A 207 -7.03 10.61 -3.32
CA CYS A 207 -6.02 11.40 -4.02
C CYS A 207 -6.10 11.18 -5.54
N ILE A 208 -6.24 9.92 -5.98
CA ILE A 208 -6.45 9.59 -7.40
C ILE A 208 -7.64 10.35 -7.99
N LEU A 209 -8.77 10.40 -7.28
CA LEU A 209 -9.98 11.07 -7.74
C LEU A 209 -9.93 12.60 -7.60
N LYS A 210 -9.15 13.11 -6.64
CA LYS A 210 -9.01 14.54 -6.37
C LYS A 210 -8.13 15.23 -7.42
N ASP A 211 -7.09 14.54 -7.88
CA ASP A 211 -6.23 14.98 -8.98
C ASP A 211 -6.11 13.86 -10.04
N ILE A 212 -7.20 13.70 -10.81
CA ILE A 212 -7.30 12.66 -11.83
C ILE A 212 -6.27 12.85 -12.95
N ASP A 213 -5.95 14.10 -13.32
CA ASP A 213 -4.98 14.37 -14.38
C ASP A 213 -3.59 13.83 -13.98
N LEU A 214 -3.12 14.18 -12.78
CA LEU A 214 -1.86 13.66 -12.27
C LEU A 214 -1.87 12.13 -12.11
N ALA A 215 -3.01 11.56 -11.71
CA ALA A 215 -3.16 10.12 -11.64
C ALA A 215 -3.08 9.45 -13.02
N ILE A 216 -3.75 9.99 -14.04
CA ILE A 216 -3.70 9.50 -15.43
C ILE A 216 -2.26 9.50 -15.96
N ASP A 217 -1.52 10.58 -15.70
CA ASP A 217 -0.10 10.70 -16.07
C ASP A 217 0.77 9.67 -15.33
N ALA A 218 0.52 9.45 -14.03
CA ALA A 218 1.21 8.42 -13.27
C ALA A 218 0.98 7.00 -13.83
N PHE A 219 -0.24 6.71 -14.30
CA PHE A 219 -0.54 5.45 -15.00
C PHE A 219 0.15 5.39 -16.37
N GLU A 220 0.18 6.49 -17.12
CA GLU A 220 0.87 6.58 -18.41
C GLU A 220 2.36 6.29 -18.30
N ASP A 221 3.03 6.96 -17.37
CA ASP A 221 4.45 6.74 -17.03
C ASP A 221 4.73 5.27 -16.71
N SER A 222 3.84 4.67 -15.91
CA SER A 222 3.97 3.28 -15.47
C SER A 222 3.81 2.31 -16.65
N ILE A 223 2.83 2.57 -17.53
CA ILE A 223 2.62 1.81 -18.78
C ILE A 223 3.85 1.93 -19.69
N ASN A 224 4.37 3.14 -19.88
CA ASN A 224 5.55 3.40 -20.71
C ASN A 224 6.79 2.69 -20.17
N TRP A 225 7.03 2.80 -18.86
CA TRP A 225 8.15 2.12 -18.20
C TRP A 225 8.05 0.59 -18.34
N LEU A 226 6.89 0.01 -18.07
CA LEU A 226 6.66 -1.42 -18.20
C LEU A 226 6.87 -1.88 -19.65
N SER A 227 6.28 -1.16 -20.60
CA SER A 227 6.39 -1.49 -22.03
C SER A 227 7.83 -1.47 -22.53
N PHE A 228 8.66 -0.55 -22.02
CA PHE A 228 10.07 -0.44 -22.38
C PHE A 228 10.98 -1.45 -21.65
N LYS A 229 10.77 -1.69 -20.35
CA LYS A 229 11.65 -2.53 -19.54
C LYS A 229 11.31 -4.03 -19.62
N LEU A 230 10.05 -4.41 -19.83
CA LEU A 230 9.63 -5.81 -19.97
C LEU A 230 10.44 -6.58 -21.03
N PRO A 231 10.66 -6.05 -22.26
CA PRO A 231 11.50 -6.71 -23.26
C PRO A 231 12.97 -6.85 -22.84
N ILE A 232 13.55 -5.84 -22.18
CA ILE A 232 14.95 -5.85 -21.74
C ILE A 232 15.14 -6.87 -20.60
N LEU A 233 14.16 -6.97 -19.70
CA LEU A 233 14.14 -7.97 -18.63
C LEU A 233 13.98 -9.39 -19.19
N LYS A 234 13.23 -9.59 -20.28
CA LYS A 234 13.17 -10.87 -21.01
C LYS A 234 14.53 -11.28 -21.60
N LEU A 235 15.33 -10.32 -22.08
CA LEU A 235 16.63 -10.60 -22.68
C LEU A 235 17.74 -10.87 -21.65
N LYS A 236 17.64 -10.30 -20.44
CA LYS A 236 18.62 -10.50 -19.36
C LYS A 236 18.50 -11.84 -18.65
N ASN A 237 17.43 -12.60 -18.91
CA ASN A 237 17.26 -13.98 -18.48
C ASN A 237 17.84 -14.96 -19.50
N LYS A 238 19.16 -14.86 -19.75
CA LYS A 238 19.93 -16.01 -20.21
C LYS A 238 20.36 -16.80 -18.98
N GLU A 239 19.57 -17.85 -18.73
CA GLU A 239 19.71 -18.95 -17.75
C GLU A 239 19.80 -18.57 -16.27
#